data_AF-A0AA34R3P0-F1
#
_entry.id   AF-A0AA34R3P0-F1
#
_cell.length_a   1.000
_cell.length_b   1.000
_cell.length_c   1.000
_cell.angle_alpha   90.00
_cell.angle_beta   90.00
_cell.angle_gamma   90.00
#
_symmetry.space_group_name_H-M   'P 1'
#
loop_
_entity.id
_entity.type
_entity.pdbx_description
1 polymer ?
#
loop_
_entity_poly.entity_id
_entity_poly.type
_entity_poly.pdbx_seq_one_letter_code
_entity_poly.pdbx_strand_id
1 'polypeptide(L)'
;MVKSSTAQKIFILISLLVIFIGCTKKTKKISFNDIDTLYNEKDEIIIQSILAEEENEFFKYKIRIPKVTDGRTENNSIKTFNDEIESYANEIVTNLESATQNTKQDSKKPTLNIDYEIYHGYDIYTIIVSATQVINDTSITNHRSYYISNHGDYIYNIDEIINTEEAFPYFTQRIKEQIEKTYPNKLLFDLQQAVIYFENKKIIIKFPLYVFNLDDTKNTENMFEFNEEEVKKYIKQG
;
A
#
# COMPACT_ATOMS: atom_id res chain seq x y z
N MET A 1 -14.00 -28.92 7.05
CA MET A 1 -14.26 -28.34 5.72
C MET A 1 -15.39 -27.32 5.82
N VAL A 2 -15.07 -26.08 6.17
CA VAL A 2 -16.02 -24.98 6.01
C VAL A 2 -15.91 -24.55 4.55
N LYS A 3 -16.98 -24.77 3.78
CA LYS A 3 -17.03 -24.35 2.38
C LYS A 3 -16.90 -22.83 2.35
N SER A 4 -15.78 -22.31 1.83
CA SER A 4 -15.68 -20.92 1.40
C SER A 4 -16.89 -20.62 0.51
N SER A 5 -17.68 -19.62 0.90
CA SER A 5 -18.94 -19.33 0.22
C SER A 5 -18.64 -18.82 -1.19
N THR A 6 -19.48 -19.20 -2.15
CA THR A 6 -19.37 -18.75 -3.54
C THR A 6 -19.28 -17.22 -3.65
N ALA A 7 -19.90 -16.50 -2.71
CA ALA A 7 -19.82 -15.04 -2.59
C ALA A 7 -18.39 -14.54 -2.35
N GLN A 8 -17.61 -15.22 -1.51
CA GLN A 8 -16.22 -14.86 -1.22
C GLN A 8 -15.33 -15.00 -2.46
N LYS A 9 -15.54 -16.04 -3.26
CA LYS A 9 -14.81 -16.26 -4.53
C LYS A 9 -15.20 -15.24 -5.61
N ILE A 10 -16.50 -14.90 -5.70
CA ILE A 10 -16.99 -13.88 -6.62
C ILE A 10 -16.46 -12.49 -6.23
N PHE A 11 -16.36 -12.21 -4.93
CA PHE A 11 -15.84 -10.93 -4.43
C PHE A 11 -14.35 -10.77 -4.71
N ILE A 12 -13.54 -11.81 -4.49
CA ILE A 12 -12.12 -11.85 -4.88
C ILE A 12 -11.97 -11.60 -6.39
N LEU A 13 -12.85 -12.20 -7.20
CA LEU A 13 -12.86 -11.99 -8.65
C LEU A 13 -13.21 -10.54 -9.02
N ILE A 14 -14.19 -9.92 -8.35
CA ILE A 14 -14.58 -8.52 -8.59
C ILE A 14 -13.46 -7.57 -8.17
N SER A 15 -12.78 -7.81 -7.04
CA SER A 15 -11.62 -7.02 -6.61
C SER A 15 -10.44 -7.11 -7.58
N LEU A 16 -10.27 -8.24 -8.27
CA LEU A 16 -9.29 -8.41 -9.35
C LEU A 16 -9.73 -7.76 -10.66
N LEU A 17 -11.05 -7.68 -10.92
CA LEU A 17 -11.65 -7.13 -12.14
C LEU A 17 -11.69 -5.60 -12.21
N VAL A 18 -11.52 -4.90 -11.08
CA VAL A 18 -11.46 -3.42 -11.04
C VAL A 18 -10.28 -2.85 -11.85
N ILE A 19 -9.34 -3.70 -12.27
CA ILE A 19 -8.18 -3.31 -13.09
C ILE A 19 -8.55 -3.10 -14.58
N PHE A 20 -9.73 -3.54 -15.07
CA PHE A 20 -9.99 -3.61 -16.52
C PHE A 20 -11.42 -3.23 -17.01
N ILE A 21 -12.02 -2.12 -16.55
CA ILE A 21 -13.20 -1.58 -17.27
C ILE A 21 -13.11 -0.06 -17.46
N GLY A 22 -12.64 0.32 -18.65
CA GLY A 22 -12.76 1.66 -19.19
C GLY A 22 -14.21 2.01 -19.53
N CYS A 23 -14.70 3.08 -18.91
CA CYS A 23 -15.55 4.08 -19.53
C CYS A 23 -15.37 5.36 -18.69
N THR A 24 -14.42 6.21 -19.09
CA THR A 24 -14.01 7.41 -18.35
C THR A 24 -15.08 8.50 -18.41
N LYS A 25 -16.11 8.37 -17.57
CA LYS A 25 -16.74 9.57 -16.99
C LYS A 25 -15.64 10.30 -16.23
N LYS A 26 -15.50 11.62 -16.43
CA LYS A 26 -14.56 12.45 -15.65
C LYS A 26 -14.72 12.10 -14.18
N THR A 27 -13.70 11.48 -13.60
CA THR A 27 -13.64 11.16 -12.18
C THR A 27 -13.83 12.45 -11.40
N LYS A 28 -14.79 12.45 -10.46
CA LYS A 28 -14.97 13.56 -9.52
C LYS A 28 -13.68 13.62 -8.70
N LYS A 29 -12.86 14.66 -8.92
CA LYS A 29 -11.64 14.85 -8.13
C LYS A 29 -12.07 15.21 -6.71
N ILE A 30 -11.64 14.44 -5.72
CA ILE A 30 -11.80 14.80 -4.31
C ILE A 30 -11.00 16.06 -4.09
N SER A 31 -11.64 17.08 -3.52
CA SER A 31 -10.92 18.26 -3.06
C SER A 31 -10.27 17.89 -1.74
N PHE A 32 -8.95 17.72 -1.76
CA PHE A 32 -8.19 17.61 -0.53
C PHE A 32 -8.06 19.00 0.08
N ASN A 33 -8.20 19.09 1.40
CA ASN A 33 -7.82 20.31 2.10
C ASN A 33 -6.30 20.40 2.04
N ASP A 34 -5.79 21.20 1.12
CA ASP A 34 -4.37 21.54 1.08
C ASP A 34 -4.00 22.22 2.39
N ILE A 35 -2.92 21.75 3.00
CA ILE A 35 -2.27 22.49 4.09
C ILE A 35 -1.48 23.62 3.41
N ASP A 36 -1.61 24.84 3.93
CA ASP A 36 -0.75 25.96 3.54
C ASP A 36 0.71 25.49 3.68
N THR A 37 1.39 25.37 2.55
CA THR A 37 2.83 25.11 2.52
C THR A 37 3.53 26.28 3.18
N LEU A 38 3.84 26.12 4.47
CA LEU A 38 4.90 26.89 5.11
C LEU A 38 6.19 26.50 4.41
N TYR A 39 6.58 27.30 3.41
CA TYR A 39 7.93 27.28 2.84
C TYR A 39 8.90 27.57 3.98
N ASN A 40 9.44 26.51 4.59
CA ASN A 40 10.65 26.63 5.37
C ASN A 40 11.81 26.75 4.38
N GLU A 41 12.62 27.80 4.52
CA GLU A 41 13.86 28.04 3.76
C GLU A 41 14.96 26.99 4.03
N LYS A 42 14.59 25.79 4.49
CA LYS A 42 15.53 24.71 4.80
C LYS A 42 15.45 23.64 3.73
N ASP A 43 16.62 23.20 3.29
CA ASP A 43 16.89 22.08 2.38
C ASP A 43 16.47 20.71 2.97
N GLU A 44 15.20 20.57 3.35
CA GLU A 44 14.64 19.41 4.05
C GLU A 44 13.40 18.86 3.31
N ILE A 45 13.28 17.52 3.25
CA ILE A 45 12.05 16.86 2.77
C ILE A 45 10.96 17.05 3.82
N ILE A 46 9.83 17.59 3.41
CA ILE A 46 8.65 17.75 4.26
C ILE A 46 7.58 16.79 3.77
N ILE A 47 7.09 15.91 4.66
CA ILE A 47 6.00 14.98 4.38
C ILE A 47 4.80 15.38 5.24
N GLN A 48 3.75 15.90 4.60
CA GLN A 48 2.54 16.36 5.27
C GLN A 48 1.36 15.43 4.97
N SER A 49 0.36 15.43 5.84
CA SER A 49 -0.89 14.69 5.61
C SER A 49 -1.92 15.60 4.95
N ILE A 50 -2.50 15.19 3.82
CA ILE A 50 -3.74 15.77 3.31
C ILE A 50 -4.91 14.86 3.65
N LEU A 51 -6.03 15.48 4.02
CA LEU A 51 -7.18 14.81 4.62
C LEU A 51 -8.44 15.03 3.78
N ALA A 52 -9.28 14.01 3.70
CA ALA A 52 -10.65 14.10 3.19
C ALA A 52 -11.57 13.12 3.94
N GLU A 53 -12.79 13.54 4.26
CA GLU A 53 -13.79 12.72 4.93
C GLU A 53 -15.18 13.04 4.36
N GLU A 54 -15.99 12.00 4.14
CA GLU A 54 -17.39 12.13 3.73
C GLU A 54 -18.22 11.01 4.36
N GLU A 55 -19.45 11.33 4.72
CA GLU A 55 -20.42 10.37 5.23
C GLU A 55 -21.85 10.75 4.77
N ASN A 56 -22.54 9.86 4.05
CA ASN A 56 -23.77 10.27 3.34
C ASN A 56 -24.86 9.19 3.09
N GLU A 57 -25.60 8.58 4.02
CA GLU A 57 -26.56 7.47 3.68
C GLU A 57 -26.02 6.22 2.92
N PHE A 58 -25.36 6.34 1.76
CA PHE A 58 -24.82 5.28 0.91
C PHE A 58 -23.43 4.80 1.31
N PHE A 59 -22.50 5.69 1.68
CA PHE A 59 -21.13 5.31 2.04
C PHE A 59 -20.50 6.24 3.10
N LYS A 60 -19.32 5.83 3.56
CA LYS A 60 -18.43 6.65 4.38
C LYS A 60 -16.99 6.48 3.92
N TYR A 61 -16.22 7.56 3.81
CA TYR A 61 -14.77 7.46 3.68
C TYR A 61 -14.04 8.39 4.62
N LYS A 62 -12.86 7.96 5.05
CA LYS A 62 -11.86 8.76 5.76
C LYS A 62 -10.50 8.53 5.09
N ILE A 63 -9.87 9.60 4.64
CA ILE A 63 -8.67 9.54 3.81
C ILE A 63 -7.61 10.42 4.43
N ARG A 64 -6.44 9.83 4.66
CA ARG A 64 -5.19 10.50 4.97
C ARG A 64 -4.15 9.98 3.99
N ILE A 65 -3.63 10.86 3.13
CA ILE A 65 -2.56 10.53 2.16
C ILE A 65 -1.38 11.49 2.35
N PRO A 66 -0.14 11.05 2.02
CA PRO A 66 1.03 11.89 2.12
C PRO A 66 1.06 12.92 0.97
N LYS A 67 1.58 14.11 1.27
CA LYS A 67 2.02 15.11 0.31
C LYS A 67 3.47 15.46 0.62
N VAL A 68 4.34 15.27 -0.36
CA VAL A 68 5.78 15.50 -0.20
C VAL A 68 6.15 16.79 -0.89
N THR A 69 6.94 17.62 -0.22
CA THR A 69 7.57 18.80 -0.79
C THR A 69 9.06 18.77 -0.47
N ASP A 70 9.90 18.99 -1.47
CA ASP A 70 11.34 19.16 -1.30
C ASP A 70 11.75 20.48 -1.96
N GLY A 71 12.56 21.29 -1.26
CA GLY A 71 13.13 22.51 -1.79
C GLY A 71 14.29 22.30 -2.77
N ARG A 72 14.83 21.07 -2.86
CA ARG A 72 16.06 20.74 -3.60
C ARG A 72 15.84 20.15 -4.99
N THR A 73 14.73 19.44 -5.22
CA THR A 73 14.55 18.68 -6.47
C THR A 73 13.95 19.53 -7.58
N GLU A 74 14.37 19.21 -8.82
CA GLU A 74 13.63 19.68 -9.99
C GLU A 74 12.19 19.17 -9.88
N ASN A 75 11.24 20.09 -10.04
CA ASN A 75 9.82 20.03 -9.68
C ASN A 75 9.01 18.81 -10.20
N ASN A 76 9.61 17.85 -10.91
CA ASN A 76 8.93 16.81 -11.67
C ASN A 76 8.81 15.46 -10.94
N SER A 77 9.81 14.97 -10.22
CA SER A 77 9.77 13.62 -9.61
C SER A 77 8.81 13.55 -8.41
N ILE A 78 8.93 14.49 -7.46
CA ILE A 78 8.02 14.63 -6.31
C ILE A 78 6.60 14.97 -6.76
N LYS A 79 6.45 15.77 -7.82
CA LYS A 79 5.13 16.03 -8.41
C LYS A 79 4.50 14.74 -8.93
N THR A 80 5.27 13.89 -9.60
CA THR A 80 4.80 12.58 -10.07
C THR A 80 4.32 11.71 -8.91
N PHE A 81 5.08 11.64 -7.82
CA PHE A 81 4.66 10.95 -6.59
C PHE A 81 3.33 11.48 -6.04
N ASN A 82 3.20 12.80 -5.87
CA ASN A 82 1.99 13.42 -5.34
C ASN A 82 0.78 13.18 -6.27
N ASP A 83 0.97 13.35 -7.58
CA ASP A 83 -0.05 13.12 -8.60
C ASP A 83 -0.51 11.64 -8.58
N GLU A 84 0.43 10.68 -8.42
CA GLU A 84 0.14 9.24 -8.36
C GLU A 84 -0.70 8.88 -7.12
N ILE A 85 -0.33 9.39 -5.94
CA ILE A 85 -1.06 9.12 -4.69
C ILE A 85 -2.45 9.75 -4.70
N GLU A 86 -2.59 10.98 -5.19
CA GLU A 86 -3.90 11.61 -5.38
C GLU A 86 -4.76 10.80 -6.36
N SER A 87 -4.18 10.36 -7.48
CA SER A 87 -4.89 9.55 -8.47
C SER A 87 -5.38 8.23 -7.87
N TYR A 88 -4.52 7.54 -7.10
CA TYR A 88 -4.88 6.30 -6.41
C TYR A 88 -6.04 6.49 -5.43
N ALA A 89 -5.99 7.54 -4.60
CA ALA A 89 -7.07 7.83 -3.66
C ALA A 89 -8.40 8.13 -4.36
N ASN A 90 -8.36 8.95 -5.42
CA ASN A 90 -9.53 9.29 -6.23
C ASN A 90 -10.14 8.07 -6.92
N GLU A 91 -9.31 7.17 -7.47
CA GLU A 91 -9.75 5.93 -8.10
C GLU A 91 -10.51 5.04 -7.12
N ILE A 92 -9.96 4.81 -5.93
CA ILE A 92 -10.57 3.95 -4.91
C ILE A 92 -11.90 4.51 -4.42
N VAL A 93 -11.99 5.82 -4.21
CA VAL A 93 -13.27 6.46 -3.82
C VAL A 93 -14.30 6.36 -4.92
N THR A 94 -13.90 6.58 -6.18
CA THR A 94 -14.81 6.42 -7.32
C THR A 94 -15.37 5.00 -7.39
N ASN A 95 -14.54 4.00 -7.09
CA ASN A 95 -14.96 2.60 -7.05
C ASN A 95 -15.95 2.32 -5.90
N LEU A 96 -15.72 2.91 -4.71
CA LEU A 96 -16.68 2.85 -3.60
C LEU A 96 -18.03 3.49 -3.99
N GLU A 97 -18.00 4.72 -4.52
CA GLU A 97 -19.19 5.44 -4.97
C GLU A 97 -19.97 4.60 -6.00
N SER A 98 -19.29 4.05 -7.00
CA SER A 98 -19.90 3.25 -8.07
C SER A 98 -20.48 1.93 -7.56
N ALA A 99 -19.84 1.28 -6.59
CA ALA A 99 -20.34 0.06 -5.97
C ALA A 99 -21.64 0.32 -5.19
N THR A 100 -21.78 1.48 -4.56
CA THR A 100 -22.96 1.85 -3.77
C THR A 100 -24.18 2.25 -4.60
N GLN A 101 -24.00 2.62 -5.87
CA GLN A 101 -25.11 2.96 -6.79
C GLN A 101 -25.88 1.73 -7.28
N ASN A 102 -25.27 0.53 -7.22
CA ASN A 102 -25.80 -0.70 -7.83
C ASN A 102 -26.26 -1.75 -6.81
N THR A 103 -26.07 -1.51 -5.52
CA THR A 103 -26.49 -2.43 -4.45
C THR A 103 -27.87 -2.05 -3.91
N LYS A 104 -28.77 -3.04 -3.78
CA LYS A 104 -29.95 -2.88 -2.92
C LYS A 104 -29.42 -2.49 -1.54
N GLN A 105 -29.96 -1.43 -0.94
CA GLN A 105 -29.56 -0.94 0.38
C GLN A 105 -29.42 -2.10 1.37
N ASP A 106 -28.18 -2.53 1.60
CA ASP A 106 -27.85 -3.41 2.71
C ASP A 106 -27.93 -2.59 4.00
N SER A 107 -28.20 -3.25 5.13
CA SER A 107 -28.33 -2.58 6.42
C SER A 107 -27.02 -1.94 6.93
N LYS A 108 -25.88 -2.27 6.30
CA LYS A 108 -24.56 -1.76 6.66
C LYS A 108 -23.94 -0.98 5.52
N LYS A 109 -23.65 0.29 5.82
CA LYS A 109 -23.01 1.24 4.93
C LYS A 109 -21.56 0.81 4.60
N PRO A 110 -21.19 0.66 3.32
CA PRO A 110 -19.80 0.50 2.89
C PRO A 110 -18.89 1.60 3.43
N THR A 111 -17.70 1.23 3.90
CA THR A 111 -16.71 2.18 4.40
C THR A 111 -15.35 2.02 3.71
N LEU A 112 -14.64 3.14 3.57
CA LEU A 112 -13.26 3.20 3.10
C LEU A 112 -12.40 3.99 4.09
N ASN A 113 -11.27 3.41 4.49
CA ASN A 113 -10.23 4.10 5.23
C ASN A 113 -8.93 4.04 4.43
N ILE A 114 -8.43 5.18 3.96
CA ILE A 114 -7.08 5.29 3.40
C ILE A 114 -6.21 5.96 4.46
N ASP A 115 -5.09 5.33 4.77
CA ASP A 115 -4.14 5.85 5.74
C ASP A 115 -2.70 5.57 5.27
N TYR A 116 -1.70 6.20 5.88
CA TYR A 116 -0.30 5.96 5.52
C TYR A 116 0.67 5.94 6.70
N GLU A 117 1.73 5.15 6.54
CA GLU A 117 2.85 5.03 7.48
C GLU A 117 4.15 5.45 6.77
N ILE A 118 5.11 5.98 7.52
CA ILE A 118 6.43 6.36 6.99
C ILE A 118 7.49 5.59 7.78
N TYR A 119 8.41 4.98 7.06
CA TYR A 119 9.60 4.32 7.58
C TYR A 119 10.85 4.93 6.93
N HIS A 120 11.98 4.85 7.61
CA HIS A 120 13.24 5.38 7.10
C HIS A 120 14.41 4.44 7.37
N GLY A 121 15.19 4.15 6.34
CA GLY A 121 16.38 3.31 6.41
C GLY A 121 17.12 3.30 5.07
N TYR A 122 18.42 3.05 5.09
CA TYR A 122 19.28 3.08 3.89
C TYR A 122 19.15 4.37 3.06
N ASP A 123 18.99 5.51 3.72
CA ASP A 123 18.76 6.82 3.09
C ASP A 123 17.51 6.89 2.19
N ILE A 124 16.55 6.00 2.43
CA ILE A 124 15.25 5.93 1.75
C ILE A 124 14.13 6.12 2.78
N TYR A 125 13.22 7.05 2.48
CA TYR A 125 11.89 7.10 3.07
C TYR A 125 10.99 6.10 2.34
N THR A 126 10.44 5.14 3.07
CA THR A 126 9.37 4.27 2.56
C THR A 126 8.03 4.77 3.07
N ILE A 127 7.11 5.09 2.16
CA ILE A 127 5.75 5.49 2.49
C ILE A 127 4.81 4.35 2.11
N ILE A 128 4.11 3.79 3.09
CA ILE A 128 3.16 2.69 2.88
C ILE A 128 1.76 3.27 2.97
N VAL A 129 1.04 3.30 1.85
CA VAL A 129 -0.38 3.69 1.82
C VAL A 129 -1.23 2.43 1.94
N SER A 130 -2.12 2.42 2.93
CA SER A 130 -3.04 1.33 3.21
C SER A 130 -4.46 1.76 2.93
N ALA A 131 -5.17 1.02 2.09
CA ALA A 131 -6.59 1.25 1.78
C ALA A 131 -7.43 0.07 2.28
N THR A 132 -8.22 0.32 3.32
CA THR A 132 -9.12 -0.67 3.92
C THR A 132 -10.55 -0.38 3.49
N GLN A 133 -11.18 -1.33 2.80
CA GLN A 133 -12.58 -1.30 2.43
C GLN A 133 -13.37 -2.30 3.27
N VAL A 134 -14.52 -1.88 3.81
CA VAL A 134 -15.45 -2.74 4.53
C VAL A 134 -16.79 -2.74 3.80
N ILE A 135 -17.19 -3.92 3.31
CA ILE A 135 -18.47 -4.15 2.62
C ILE A 135 -19.10 -5.40 3.24
N ASN A 136 -20.32 -5.29 3.78
CA ASN A 136 -21.07 -6.41 4.35
C ASN A 136 -20.26 -7.26 5.36
N ASP A 137 -19.65 -6.60 6.35
CA ASP A 137 -18.79 -7.19 7.37
C ASP A 137 -17.51 -7.88 6.86
N THR A 138 -17.23 -7.77 5.57
CA THR A 138 -15.98 -8.23 4.96
C THR A 138 -15.04 -7.05 4.83
N SER A 139 -13.86 -7.16 5.42
CA SER A 139 -12.80 -6.15 5.34
C SER A 139 -11.70 -6.62 4.42
N ILE A 140 -11.26 -5.77 3.49
CA ILE A 140 -10.10 -5.99 2.64
C ILE A 140 -9.17 -4.80 2.80
N THR A 141 -7.90 -5.07 3.07
CA THR A 141 -6.85 -4.05 3.13
C THR A 141 -5.85 -4.31 2.04
N ASN A 142 -5.62 -3.31 1.20
CA ASN A 142 -4.56 -3.28 0.20
C ASN A 142 -3.47 -2.31 0.65
N HIS A 143 -2.22 -2.64 0.29
CA HIS A 143 -1.08 -1.80 0.60
C HIS A 143 -0.32 -1.45 -0.67
N ARG A 144 0.23 -0.23 -0.73
CA ARG A 144 1.18 0.21 -1.75
C ARG A 144 2.37 0.87 -1.08
N SER A 145 3.57 0.56 -1.55
CA SER A 145 4.82 1.12 -1.03
C SER A 145 5.38 2.10 -2.04
N TYR A 146 5.82 3.25 -1.57
CA TYR A 146 6.46 4.30 -2.36
C TYR A 146 7.81 4.63 -1.72
N TYR A 147 8.81 4.95 -2.54
CA TYR A 147 10.18 5.14 -2.07
C TYR A 147 10.68 6.52 -2.46
N ILE A 148 11.25 7.26 -1.51
CA ILE A 148 11.82 8.59 -1.75
C ILE A 148 13.22 8.61 -1.16
N SER A 149 14.21 8.99 -1.97
CA SER A 149 15.58 9.15 -1.49
C SER A 149 15.70 10.31 -0.50
N ASN A 150 16.72 10.31 0.35
CA ASN A 150 17.04 11.45 1.21
C ASN A 150 17.30 12.75 0.45
N HIS A 151 17.52 12.68 -0.86
CA HIS A 151 17.74 13.81 -1.75
C HIS A 151 16.44 14.31 -2.41
N GLY A 152 15.31 13.65 -2.13
CA GLY A 152 13.99 14.04 -2.60
C GLY A 152 13.55 13.37 -3.89
N ASP A 153 14.30 12.40 -4.39
CA ASP A 153 13.94 11.73 -5.64
C ASP A 153 12.93 10.62 -5.36
N TYR A 154 11.79 10.68 -6.05
CA TYR A 154 10.85 9.57 -6.09
C TYR A 154 11.46 8.41 -6.89
N ILE A 155 11.62 7.27 -6.23
CA ILE A 155 12.16 6.04 -6.82
C ILE A 155 10.99 5.12 -7.14
N TYR A 156 10.78 4.86 -8.43
CA TYR A 156 9.60 4.13 -8.90
C TYR A 156 9.71 2.63 -8.61
N ASN A 157 10.92 2.06 -8.74
CA ASN A 157 11.12 0.63 -8.58
C ASN A 157 12.12 0.29 -7.48
N ILE A 158 11.81 -0.75 -6.70
CA ILE A 158 12.70 -1.22 -5.62
C ILE A 158 14.02 -1.81 -6.15
N ASP A 159 14.09 -2.23 -7.41
CA ASP A 159 15.33 -2.69 -8.03
C ASP A 159 16.34 -1.56 -8.22
N GLU A 160 15.94 -0.30 -8.14
CA GLU A 160 16.86 0.84 -8.06
C GLU A 160 17.54 0.94 -6.69
N ILE A 161 16.96 0.33 -5.65
CA ILE A 161 17.46 0.37 -4.26
C ILE A 161 18.23 -0.91 -3.91
N ILE A 162 17.77 -2.08 -4.38
CA ILE A 162 18.37 -3.38 -4.07
C ILE A 162 18.59 -4.23 -5.32
N ASN A 163 19.57 -5.13 -5.29
CA ASN A 163 19.76 -6.14 -6.31
C ASN A 163 18.67 -7.23 -6.18
N THR A 164 17.51 -7.01 -6.80
CA THR A 164 16.34 -7.89 -6.70
C THR A 164 16.59 -9.30 -7.25
N GLU A 165 17.44 -9.46 -8.26
CA GLU A 165 17.78 -10.77 -8.83
C GLU A 165 18.41 -11.71 -7.80
N GLU A 166 19.20 -11.17 -6.87
CA GLU A 166 19.82 -11.94 -5.79
C GLU A 166 19.01 -11.90 -4.50
N ALA A 167 18.46 -10.73 -4.16
CA ALA A 167 17.79 -10.49 -2.90
C ALA A 167 16.45 -11.24 -2.80
N PHE A 168 15.64 -11.21 -3.86
CA PHE A 168 14.30 -11.79 -3.83
C PHE A 168 14.31 -13.31 -3.67
N PRO A 169 15.14 -14.08 -4.39
CA PRO A 169 15.26 -15.51 -4.14
C PRO A 169 15.69 -15.82 -2.70
N TYR A 170 16.66 -15.07 -2.17
CA TYR A 170 17.12 -15.24 -0.80
C TYR A 170 16.01 -14.98 0.23
N PHE A 171 15.33 -13.84 0.15
CA PHE A 171 14.23 -13.50 1.06
C PHE A 171 13.08 -14.50 0.96
N THR A 172 12.69 -14.86 -0.26
CA THR A 172 11.62 -15.84 -0.50
C THR A 172 11.94 -17.17 0.16
N GLN A 173 13.19 -17.65 0.03
CA GLN A 173 13.61 -18.91 0.62
C GLN A 173 13.60 -18.84 2.16
N ARG A 174 14.15 -17.78 2.75
CA ARG A 174 14.19 -17.59 4.20
C ARG A 174 12.80 -17.50 4.82
N ILE A 175 11.88 -16.80 4.15
CA ILE A 175 10.48 -16.66 4.58
C ILE A 175 9.75 -18.00 4.50
N LYS A 176 9.91 -18.75 3.39
CA LYS A 176 9.32 -20.09 3.27
C LYS A 176 9.82 -21.02 4.37
N GLU A 177 11.12 -21.03 4.64
CA GLU A 177 11.68 -21.83 5.73
C GLU A 177 11.11 -21.45 7.10
N GLN A 178 10.92 -20.16 7.37
CA GLN A 178 10.34 -19.69 8.64
C GLN A 178 8.87 -20.09 8.76
N ILE A 179 8.08 -19.91 7.70
CA ILE A 179 6.65 -20.27 7.67
C ILE A 179 6.47 -21.78 7.82
N GLU A 180 7.16 -22.59 7.02
CA GLU A 180 7.01 -24.06 7.04
C GLU A 180 7.48 -24.69 8.37
N LYS A 181 8.45 -24.08 9.05
CA LYS A 181 8.90 -24.54 10.38
C LYS A 181 7.91 -24.20 11.49
N THR A 182 7.26 -23.04 11.40
CA THR A 182 6.54 -22.43 12.53
C THR A 182 5.02 -22.61 12.41
N TYR A 183 4.51 -22.73 11.19
CA TYR A 183 3.08 -22.72 10.91
C TYR A 183 2.69 -23.87 9.97
N PRO A 184 1.48 -24.44 10.11
CA PRO A 184 0.90 -25.34 9.12
C PRO A 184 0.38 -24.55 7.90
N ASN A 185 1.18 -23.60 7.41
CA ASN A 185 0.79 -22.68 6.35
C ASN A 185 1.84 -22.71 5.23
N LYS A 186 1.46 -22.21 4.06
CA LYS A 186 2.34 -22.12 2.90
C LYS A 186 2.17 -20.77 2.22
N LEU A 187 3.29 -20.13 1.91
CA LEU A 187 3.31 -18.93 1.09
C LEU A 187 2.92 -19.30 -0.35
N LEU A 188 1.84 -18.71 -0.86
CA LEU A 188 1.31 -19.00 -2.20
C LEU A 188 1.84 -18.06 -3.29
N PHE A 189 2.31 -16.88 -2.90
CA PHE A 189 2.75 -15.82 -3.82
C PHE A 189 4.21 -15.43 -3.55
N ASP A 190 4.80 -14.69 -4.48
CA ASP A 190 6.15 -14.16 -4.36
C ASP A 190 6.17 -12.77 -3.72
N LEU A 191 7.37 -12.19 -3.64
CA LEU A 191 7.61 -10.88 -3.06
C LEU A 191 6.98 -9.72 -3.85
N GLN A 192 6.46 -9.94 -5.05
CA GLN A 192 5.79 -8.88 -5.82
C GLN A 192 4.49 -8.44 -5.14
N GLN A 193 3.90 -9.29 -4.31
CA GLN A 193 2.70 -9.00 -3.53
C GLN A 193 3.02 -8.48 -2.12
N ALA A 194 4.31 -8.34 -1.77
CA ALA A 194 4.73 -7.88 -0.46
C ALA A 194 4.95 -6.37 -0.42
N VAL A 195 4.71 -5.80 0.75
CA VAL A 195 5.20 -4.48 1.12
C VAL A 195 6.62 -4.64 1.62
N ILE A 196 7.58 -4.01 0.96
CA ILE A 196 8.98 -4.03 1.37
C ILE A 196 9.33 -2.62 1.82
N TYR A 197 9.82 -2.48 3.06
CA TYR A 197 10.23 -1.20 3.61
C TYR A 197 11.54 -1.28 4.36
N PHE A 198 12.17 -0.13 4.51
CA PHE A 198 13.47 0.03 5.13
C PHE A 198 13.33 0.74 6.46
N GLU A 199 13.84 0.13 7.53
CA GLU A 199 13.84 0.72 8.85
C GLU A 199 15.24 0.63 9.47
N ASN A 200 15.87 1.78 9.68
CA ASN A 200 17.27 1.91 10.06
C ASN A 200 18.19 1.17 9.07
N LYS A 201 18.67 -0.01 9.48
CA LYS A 201 19.55 -0.89 8.72
C LYS A 201 18.96 -2.28 8.55
N LYS A 202 17.64 -2.35 8.47
CA LYS A 202 16.88 -3.58 8.25
C LYS A 202 16.03 -3.43 7.00
N ILE A 203 15.77 -4.56 6.35
CA ILE A 203 14.70 -4.69 5.37
C ILE A 203 13.58 -5.47 6.04
N ILE A 204 12.35 -4.95 5.95
CA ILE A 204 11.16 -5.59 6.48
C ILE A 204 10.23 -5.90 5.31
N ILE A 205 9.75 -7.13 5.28
CA ILE A 205 8.85 -7.65 4.25
C ILE A 205 7.54 -8.03 4.91
N LYS A 206 6.48 -7.32 4.55
CA LYS A 206 5.12 -7.51 5.07
C LYS A 206 4.21 -8.04 3.97
N PHE A 207 3.58 -9.16 4.23
CA PHE A 207 2.65 -9.82 3.33
C PHE A 207 1.19 -9.51 3.70
N PRO A 208 0.31 -9.27 2.70
CA PRO A 208 -1.13 -9.32 2.92
C PRO A 208 -1.56 -10.72 3.35
N LEU A 209 -2.52 -10.84 4.26
CA LEU A 209 -2.91 -12.16 4.79
C LEU A 209 -3.50 -13.11 3.72
N TYR A 210 -4.02 -12.58 2.61
CA TYR A 210 -4.59 -13.38 1.52
C TYR A 210 -3.54 -14.14 0.69
N VAL A 211 -2.25 -13.87 0.88
CA VAL A 211 -1.17 -14.54 0.13
C VAL A 211 -0.73 -15.87 0.75
N PHE A 212 -1.33 -16.26 1.87
CA PHE A 212 -1.09 -17.52 2.56
C PHE A 212 -2.20 -18.53 2.26
N ASN A 213 -1.92 -19.84 2.41
CA ASN A 213 -2.92 -20.88 2.22
C ASN A 213 -3.97 -20.85 3.35
N LEU A 214 -5.19 -20.44 3.01
CA LEU A 214 -6.22 -20.01 3.96
C LEU A 214 -7.01 -21.19 4.55
N ASP A 215 -6.68 -21.59 5.78
CA ASP A 215 -7.64 -22.24 6.70
C ASP A 215 -7.73 -21.52 8.07
N ASP A 216 -6.64 -20.91 8.57
CA ASP A 216 -6.65 -19.99 9.73
C ASP A 216 -5.47 -18.99 9.68
N THR A 217 -5.76 -17.69 9.52
CA THR A 217 -4.74 -16.62 9.47
C THR A 217 -4.58 -15.86 10.78
N LYS A 218 -5.35 -16.17 11.84
CA LYS A 218 -5.31 -15.40 13.09
C LYS A 218 -3.93 -15.37 13.76
N ASN A 219 -3.14 -16.42 13.55
CA ASN A 219 -1.82 -16.57 14.16
C ASN A 219 -0.67 -16.60 13.13
N THR A 220 -0.93 -16.27 11.85
CA THR A 220 0.11 -16.31 10.82
C THR A 220 1.00 -15.07 10.93
N GLU A 221 2.29 -15.27 11.19
CA GLU A 221 3.30 -14.22 11.04
C GLU A 221 3.36 -13.80 9.57
N ASN A 222 3.08 -12.52 9.32
CA ASN A 222 3.05 -11.94 7.98
C ASN A 222 4.07 -10.80 7.81
N MET A 223 4.97 -10.63 8.77
CA MET A 223 6.02 -9.63 8.75
C MET A 223 7.35 -10.31 9.04
N PHE A 224 8.33 -10.11 8.18
CA PHE A 224 9.62 -10.77 8.24
C PHE A 224 10.73 -9.72 8.22
N GLU A 225 11.56 -9.71 9.26
CA GLU A 225 12.67 -8.77 9.40
C GLU A 225 13.99 -9.41 8.99
N PHE A 226 14.80 -8.69 8.22
CA PHE A 226 16.16 -9.07 7.84
C PHE A 226 17.14 -8.01 8.32
N ASN A 227 18.16 -8.44 9.04
CA ASN A 227 19.13 -7.54 9.67
C ASN A 227 20.22 -7.04 8.70
N GLU A 228 20.98 -6.03 9.14
CA GLU A 228 22.04 -5.39 8.34
C GLU A 228 23.04 -6.41 7.77
N GLU A 229 23.46 -7.40 8.57
CA GLU A 229 24.44 -8.39 8.14
C GLU A 229 23.91 -9.29 7.01
N GLU A 230 22.61 -9.59 7.02
CA GLU A 230 21.94 -10.35 5.96
C GLU A 230 21.74 -9.51 4.69
N VAL A 231 21.41 -8.23 4.83
CA VAL A 231 20.88 -7.42 3.72
C VAL A 231 21.87 -6.46 3.08
N LYS A 232 22.95 -6.04 3.76
CA LYS A 232 23.87 -4.99 3.26
C LYS A 232 24.46 -5.30 1.89
N LYS A 233 24.67 -6.58 1.57
CA LYS A 233 25.20 -7.04 0.27
C LYS A 233 24.21 -6.88 -0.89
N TYR A 234 22.93 -6.70 -0.60
CA TYR A 234 21.89 -6.51 -1.60
C TYR A 234 21.54 -5.05 -1.84
N ILE A 235 21.90 -4.14 -0.92
CA ILE A 235 21.66 -2.71 -1.10
C ILE A 235 22.60 -2.19 -2.19
N LYS A 236 22.05 -1.53 -3.20
CA LYS A 236 22.85 -0.85 -4.23
C LYS A 236 23.50 0.37 -3.59
N GLN A 237 24.82 0.46 -3.68
CA GLN A 237 25.51 1.69 -3.33
C GLN A 237 25.24 2.69 -4.46
N GLY A 238 24.59 3.80 -4.13
CA GLY A 238 24.39 4.92 -5.04
C GLY A 238 25.71 5.57 -5.45
#